data_AF-A0A375E1P1-F1
#
_entry.id   AF-A0A375E1P1-F1
#
_cell.length_a   1.000
_cell.length_b   1.000
_cell.length_c   1.000
_cell.angle_alpha   90.00
_cell.angle_beta   90.00
_cell.angle_gamma   90.00
#
_symmetry.space_group_name_H-M   'P 1'
#
loop_
_entity.id
_entity.type
_entity.pdbx_description
1 polymer ?
#
loop_
_entity_poly.entity_id
_entity_poly.type
_entity_poly.pdbx_seq_one_letter_code
_entity_poly.pdbx_strand_id
1 'polypeptide(L)'
;MTAKKFRLVLTGAAGALLLAGCASTPPGPSAPQKHPAPAVPVSSSSAIDCQAFTERMAAHAAAQADTAVTEPDALAAANTLADDDEAGDDGESADASPATLATLPLFSVSPHRDRLPVGWQPWTINRNKIPTTYSMAEVDQRVVVHAKADSSASGLYVPLRERDAGMLRWTWKTRGIIRNADNSQGPREDSPLRLFVAFDGDKGALPLKDQLMYEMARLTTGREMPYATLMYIWGGQRAEGAVVKNPHTDRVRMIVVDSGMKHANEWRCHERDLRTDYRKAFGTDPGRVIAVGIMTDTDNTKSHAEAWYGDIALD
;
A
#
# COMPACT_ATOMS: atom_id res chain seq x y z
N MET A 1 -2.21 54.14 -20.40
CA MET A 1 -1.95 53.38 -19.17
C MET A 1 -0.50 52.92 -19.18
N THR A 2 0.24 53.34 -18.16
CA THR A 2 1.71 53.45 -18.14
C THR A 2 2.36 52.15 -17.67
N ALA A 3 3.33 51.64 -18.44
CA ALA A 3 4.15 50.50 -18.07
C ALA A 3 5.25 50.90 -17.07
N LYS A 4 5.46 50.12 -16.01
CA LYS A 4 6.66 50.20 -15.16
C LYS A 4 7.34 48.84 -15.08
N LYS A 5 8.52 48.76 -15.70
CA LYS A 5 9.57 47.78 -15.44
C LYS A 5 10.29 48.19 -14.16
N PHE A 6 10.67 47.23 -13.31
CA PHE A 6 11.69 47.43 -12.29
C PHE A 6 12.74 46.32 -12.42
N ARG A 7 13.96 46.72 -12.79
CA ARG A 7 15.21 45.98 -12.55
C ARG A 7 15.76 46.49 -11.22
N LEU A 8 16.36 45.61 -10.42
CA LEU A 8 17.44 46.00 -9.52
C LEU A 8 18.56 44.96 -9.58
N VAL A 9 19.78 45.46 -9.67
CA VAL A 9 21.05 44.75 -9.87
C VAL A 9 21.95 45.07 -8.67
N LEU A 10 22.64 44.03 -8.20
CA LEU A 10 23.91 43.90 -7.45
C LEU A 10 24.27 44.83 -6.29
N THR A 11 24.73 44.20 -5.21
CA THR A 11 25.99 44.45 -4.46
C THR A 11 26.15 43.27 -3.48
N GLY A 12 27.24 42.53 -3.32
CA GLY A 12 28.65 42.75 -3.64
C GLY A 12 29.41 43.12 -2.36
N ALA A 13 29.86 42.12 -1.58
CA ALA A 13 30.90 42.32 -0.56
C ALA A 13 31.66 41.00 -0.30
N ALA A 14 32.87 40.91 -0.87
CA ALA A 14 33.91 39.98 -0.48
C ALA A 14 34.73 40.60 0.66
N GLY A 15 35.12 39.79 1.63
CA GLY A 15 36.06 40.17 2.68
C GLY A 15 36.93 38.98 3.05
N ALA A 16 38.19 39.02 2.66
CA ALA A 16 39.26 38.15 3.10
C ALA A 16 40.26 38.98 3.92
N LEU A 17 40.82 38.42 5.01
CA LEU A 17 42.27 38.32 5.29
C LEU A 17 42.57 37.93 6.76
N LEU A 18 43.33 36.82 6.88
CA LEU A 18 44.54 36.53 7.69
C LEU A 18 44.56 36.33 9.22
N LEU A 19 45.01 35.11 9.56
CA LEU A 19 46.13 34.67 10.43
C LEU A 19 46.16 35.02 11.93
N ALA A 20 46.15 33.96 12.76
CA ALA A 20 47.31 33.45 13.54
C ALA A 20 46.87 32.84 14.88
N GLY A 21 47.48 31.72 15.28
CA GLY A 21 47.44 31.25 16.67
C GLY A 21 47.38 29.74 16.83
N CYS A 22 48.53 29.07 16.76
CA CYS A 22 48.70 27.70 17.22
C CYS A 22 48.69 27.67 18.76
N ALA A 23 47.89 26.78 19.36
CA ALA A 23 48.11 26.30 20.72
C ALA A 23 47.71 24.82 20.79
N SER A 24 48.74 23.97 20.86
CA SER A 24 48.65 22.52 20.96
C SER A 24 48.47 22.14 22.42
N THR A 25 47.33 21.55 22.78
CA THR A 25 47.11 20.93 24.09
C THR A 25 47.35 19.42 23.96
N PRO A 26 48.16 18.77 24.81
CA PRO A 26 48.37 17.33 24.75
C PRO A 26 47.14 16.57 25.27
N PRO A 27 46.79 15.41 24.70
CA PRO A 27 45.70 14.58 25.22
C PRO A 27 46.16 13.84 26.48
N GLY A 28 45.34 13.87 27.52
CA GLY A 28 45.49 13.04 28.72
C GLY A 28 45.20 11.55 28.43
N PRO A 29 45.62 10.64 29.34
CA PRO A 29 45.53 9.21 29.12
C PRO A 29 44.07 8.74 29.01
N SER A 30 43.81 7.98 27.95
CA SER A 30 42.55 7.36 27.59
C SER A 30 42.12 6.31 28.61
N ALA A 31 40.92 6.49 29.18
CA ALA A 31 40.21 5.44 29.89
C ALA A 31 39.85 4.30 28.90
N PRO A 32 39.85 3.02 29.33
CA PRO A 32 39.57 1.91 28.45
C PRO A 32 38.13 1.99 27.94
N GLN A 33 37.98 2.11 26.62
CA GLN A 33 36.71 1.95 25.93
C GLN A 33 36.20 0.54 26.20
N LYS A 34 35.13 0.40 26.98
CA LYS A 34 34.30 -0.80 26.99
C LYS A 34 33.79 -0.99 25.57
N HIS A 35 34.27 -2.05 24.91
CA HIS A 35 33.69 -2.51 23.66
C HIS A 35 32.18 -2.64 23.82
N PRO A 36 31.37 -2.01 22.96
CA PRO A 36 29.95 -2.35 22.91
C PRO A 36 29.86 -3.83 22.55
N ALA A 37 29.02 -4.56 23.29
CA ALA A 37 28.69 -5.95 22.99
C ALA A 37 28.32 -6.07 21.50
N PRO A 38 28.70 -7.17 20.82
CA PRO A 38 28.35 -7.36 19.42
C PRO A 38 26.84 -7.17 19.27
N ALA A 39 26.46 -6.28 18.35
CA ALA A 39 25.07 -6.07 17.99
C ALA A 39 24.45 -7.45 17.71
N VAL A 40 23.44 -7.81 18.51
CA VAL A 40 22.61 -8.98 18.23
C VAL A 40 22.09 -8.79 16.80
N PRO A 41 22.36 -9.73 15.89
CA PRO A 41 21.87 -9.60 14.53
C PRO A 41 20.35 -9.57 14.61
N VAL A 42 19.75 -8.42 14.25
CA VAL A 42 18.32 -8.34 14.00
C VAL A 42 18.11 -9.18 12.75
N SER A 43 17.69 -10.43 12.94
CA SER A 43 17.36 -11.37 11.89
C SER A 43 16.40 -10.69 10.91
N SER A 44 16.85 -10.49 9.68
CA SER A 44 16.04 -10.00 8.57
C SER A 44 14.90 -10.99 8.34
N SER A 45 13.70 -10.66 8.80
CA SER A 45 12.52 -11.53 8.72
C SER A 45 11.88 -11.58 7.33
N SER A 46 12.62 -11.32 6.24
CA SER A 46 12.05 -11.15 4.89
C SER A 46 12.34 -12.30 3.92
N ALA A 47 12.85 -13.43 4.41
CA ALA A 47 12.89 -14.67 3.64
C ALA A 47 12.01 -15.71 4.35
N ILE A 48 10.70 -15.60 4.15
CA ILE A 48 9.85 -16.77 4.37
C ILE A 48 10.29 -17.82 3.37
N ASP A 49 10.35 -19.07 3.81
CA ASP A 49 10.49 -20.19 2.88
C ASP A 49 9.27 -20.19 1.95
N CYS A 50 9.47 -19.74 0.71
CA CYS A 50 8.42 -19.67 -0.29
C CYS A 50 7.79 -21.05 -0.53
N GLN A 51 8.46 -22.17 -0.20
CA GLN A 51 7.90 -23.50 -0.31
C GLN A 51 6.79 -23.74 0.72
N ALA A 52 7.05 -23.49 2.01
CA ALA A 52 6.03 -23.58 3.06
C ALA A 52 4.88 -22.59 2.84
N PHE A 53 5.17 -21.42 2.26
CA PHE A 53 4.15 -20.48 1.81
C PHE A 53 3.25 -21.10 0.73
N THR A 54 3.84 -21.72 -0.31
CA THR A 54 3.09 -22.34 -1.41
C THR A 54 2.16 -23.44 -0.91
N GLU A 55 2.60 -24.30 0.02
CA GLU A 55 1.75 -25.35 0.60
C GLU A 55 0.51 -24.77 1.31
N ARG A 56 0.68 -23.69 2.08
CA ARG A 56 -0.43 -23.00 2.74
C ARG A 56 -1.38 -22.35 1.74
N MET A 57 -0.85 -21.72 0.70
CA MET A 57 -1.69 -21.14 -0.36
C MET A 57 -2.48 -22.19 -1.13
N ALA A 58 -1.91 -23.38 -1.35
CA ALA A 58 -2.62 -24.51 -1.95
C ALA A 58 -3.80 -24.97 -1.09
N ALA A 59 -3.64 -24.98 0.24
CA ALA A 59 -4.74 -25.30 1.16
C ALA A 59 -5.89 -24.27 1.08
N HIS A 60 -5.58 -22.97 0.98
CA HIS A 60 -6.60 -21.94 0.75
C HIS A 60 -7.32 -22.13 -0.58
N ALA A 61 -6.58 -22.44 -1.65
CA ALA A 61 -7.16 -22.67 -2.98
C ALA A 61 -8.11 -23.88 -2.99
N ALA A 62 -7.73 -24.98 -2.34
CA ALA A 62 -8.59 -26.16 -2.19
C ALA A 62 -9.89 -25.83 -1.44
N ALA A 63 -9.80 -25.12 -0.31
CA ALA A 63 -10.98 -24.72 0.47
C ALA A 63 -11.93 -23.79 -0.32
N GLN A 64 -11.39 -22.91 -1.16
CA GLN A 64 -12.21 -22.03 -2.01
C GLN A 64 -12.85 -22.78 -3.18
N ALA A 65 -12.17 -23.76 -3.78
CA ALA A 65 -12.76 -24.61 -4.81
C ALA A 65 -13.97 -25.37 -4.26
N ASP A 66 -13.88 -25.93 -3.04
CA ASP A 66 -15.00 -26.63 -2.39
C ASP A 66 -16.16 -25.69 -2.06
N THR A 67 -15.86 -24.44 -1.66
CA THR A 67 -16.88 -23.43 -1.33
C THR A 67 -17.60 -22.92 -2.59
N ALA A 68 -16.89 -22.70 -3.69
CA ALA A 68 -17.45 -22.25 -4.96
C ALA A 68 -18.44 -23.26 -5.58
N VAL A 69 -18.27 -24.55 -5.28
CA VAL A 69 -19.21 -25.61 -5.67
C VAL A 69 -20.50 -25.55 -4.83
N THR A 70 -20.43 -25.01 -3.61
CA THR A 70 -21.53 -25.06 -2.62
C THR A 70 -22.35 -23.76 -2.57
N GLU A 71 -21.73 -22.59 -2.79
CA GLU A 71 -22.39 -21.27 -2.79
C GLU A 71 -22.05 -20.43 -4.04
N PRO A 72 -22.51 -20.83 -5.24
CA PRO A 72 -22.21 -20.11 -6.49
C PRO A 72 -22.79 -18.69 -6.56
N ASP A 73 -23.84 -18.41 -5.78
CA ASP A 73 -24.63 -17.17 -5.86
C ASP A 73 -23.88 -15.94 -5.32
N ALA A 74 -22.98 -16.12 -4.34
CA ALA A 74 -22.24 -15.00 -3.73
C ALA A 74 -21.10 -14.46 -4.61
N LEU A 75 -20.39 -15.34 -5.34
CA LEU A 75 -19.39 -14.91 -6.32
C LEU A 75 -20.05 -14.35 -7.59
N ALA A 76 -21.20 -14.90 -8.01
CA ALA A 76 -21.94 -14.42 -9.17
C ALA A 76 -22.59 -13.05 -8.93
N ALA A 77 -23.16 -12.80 -7.73
CA ALA A 77 -23.71 -11.50 -7.37
C ALA A 77 -22.65 -10.40 -7.23
N ALA A 78 -21.40 -10.76 -6.88
CA ALA A 78 -20.28 -9.81 -6.90
C ALA A 78 -19.90 -9.38 -8.33
N ASN A 79 -20.25 -10.17 -9.35
CA ASN A 79 -19.97 -9.87 -10.75
C ASN A 79 -21.04 -8.99 -11.42
N THR A 80 -22.32 -9.10 -11.04
CA THR A 80 -23.41 -8.31 -11.67
C THR A 80 -23.27 -6.81 -11.42
N LEU A 81 -22.67 -6.39 -10.30
CA LEU A 81 -22.39 -4.98 -10.02
C LEU A 81 -21.21 -4.40 -10.83
N ALA A 82 -20.41 -5.23 -11.51
CA ALA A 82 -19.27 -4.78 -12.30
C ALA A 82 -19.58 -4.62 -13.80
N ASP A 83 -20.58 -5.33 -14.32
CA ASP A 83 -20.99 -5.26 -15.74
C ASP A 83 -22.05 -4.17 -16.00
N ASP A 84 -22.86 -3.79 -15.00
CA ASP A 84 -23.97 -2.82 -15.17
C ASP A 84 -23.52 -1.33 -15.21
N ASP A 85 -22.27 -1.01 -14.85
CA ASP A 85 -21.74 0.37 -14.90
C ASP A 85 -21.39 0.85 -16.34
N GLU A 86 -21.45 -0.01 -17.37
CA GLU A 86 -21.27 0.37 -18.78
C GLU A 86 -22.57 0.56 -19.58
N ALA A 87 -23.73 0.26 -19.00
CA ALA A 87 -25.03 0.50 -19.63
C ALA A 87 -25.69 1.71 -18.99
N GLY A 88 -25.60 2.87 -19.65
CA GLY A 88 -26.30 4.08 -19.22
C GLY A 88 -27.81 3.84 -19.11
N ASP A 89 -28.32 3.98 -17.89
CA ASP A 89 -29.74 4.21 -17.63
C ASP A 89 -29.88 5.11 -16.38
N ASP A 90 -30.59 6.21 -16.58
CA ASP A 90 -30.87 7.29 -15.66
C ASP A 90 -31.90 6.83 -14.61
N GLY A 91 -31.46 5.95 -13.73
CA GLY A 91 -32.20 5.47 -12.57
C GLY A 91 -31.41 5.72 -11.28
N GLU A 92 -32.00 6.51 -10.39
CA GLU A 92 -31.49 6.85 -9.05
C GLU A 92 -30.99 5.60 -8.31
N SER A 93 -29.67 5.36 -8.35
CA SER A 93 -29.05 4.21 -7.72
C SER A 93 -28.95 4.48 -6.21
N ALA A 94 -29.94 4.00 -5.47
CA ALA A 94 -29.93 4.00 -4.01
C ALA A 94 -28.68 3.28 -3.49
N ASP A 95 -27.75 4.05 -2.90
CA ASP A 95 -26.87 3.76 -1.75
C ASP A 95 -26.55 2.28 -1.40
N ALA A 96 -26.34 1.41 -2.39
CA ALA A 96 -26.02 0.01 -2.17
C ALA A 96 -24.53 -0.10 -1.85
N SER A 97 -24.20 -0.17 -0.57
CA SER A 97 -22.85 -0.54 -0.13
C SER A 97 -22.48 -1.89 -0.77
N PRO A 98 -21.27 -2.03 -1.31
CA PRO A 98 -20.90 -3.23 -2.03
C PRO A 98 -20.98 -4.47 -1.12
N ALA A 99 -21.45 -5.58 -1.68
CA ALA A 99 -21.61 -6.83 -0.95
C ALA A 99 -20.28 -7.27 -0.31
N THR A 100 -20.34 -7.67 0.96
CA THR A 100 -19.17 -8.12 1.72
C THR A 100 -18.97 -9.62 1.59
N LEU A 101 -17.72 -10.05 1.37
CA LEU A 101 -17.36 -11.45 1.22
C LEU A 101 -16.84 -12.05 2.54
N ALA A 102 -17.09 -13.34 2.76
CA ALA A 102 -16.56 -14.03 3.93
C ALA A 102 -15.06 -14.36 3.80
N THR A 103 -14.59 -14.56 2.57
CA THR A 103 -13.22 -14.93 2.23
C THR A 103 -12.68 -14.03 1.12
N LEU A 104 -11.35 -13.95 1.03
CA LEU A 104 -10.67 -13.18 -0.02
C LEU A 104 -10.48 -14.06 -1.26
N PRO A 105 -11.13 -13.80 -2.40
CA PRO A 105 -10.98 -14.64 -3.59
C PRO A 105 -9.54 -14.65 -4.10
N LEU A 106 -8.97 -15.85 -4.30
CA LEU A 106 -7.64 -15.99 -4.88
C LEU A 106 -7.65 -15.67 -6.38
N PHE A 107 -6.55 -15.14 -6.90
CA PHE A 107 -6.40 -14.85 -8.32
C PHE A 107 -6.22 -16.14 -9.13
N SER A 108 -5.51 -17.12 -8.55
CA SER A 108 -5.20 -18.41 -9.17
C SER A 108 -6.42 -19.26 -9.53
N VAL A 109 -7.53 -19.08 -8.82
CA VAL A 109 -8.77 -19.84 -9.02
C VAL A 109 -9.81 -19.07 -9.84
N SER A 110 -9.46 -17.89 -10.36
CA SER A 110 -10.41 -17.08 -11.11
C SER A 110 -10.80 -17.75 -12.45
N PRO A 111 -12.11 -17.90 -12.75
CA PRO A 111 -12.57 -18.62 -13.93
C PRO A 111 -12.36 -17.84 -15.23
N HIS A 112 -12.35 -16.50 -15.16
CA HIS A 112 -12.27 -15.61 -16.31
C HIS A 112 -11.02 -14.74 -16.23
N ARG A 113 -10.13 -14.87 -17.22
CA ARG A 113 -8.83 -14.19 -17.26
C ARG A 113 -8.82 -12.94 -18.12
N ASP A 114 -9.93 -12.67 -18.79
CA ASP A 114 -10.20 -11.52 -19.64
C ASP A 114 -10.82 -10.34 -18.88
N ARG A 115 -11.22 -10.57 -17.62
CA ARG A 115 -11.85 -9.58 -16.74
C ARG A 115 -11.02 -9.35 -15.47
N LEU A 116 -11.44 -8.38 -14.66
CA LEU A 116 -10.94 -8.24 -13.29
C LEU A 116 -11.26 -9.52 -12.48
N PRO A 117 -10.41 -9.88 -11.50
CA PRO A 117 -10.68 -11.07 -10.70
C PRO A 117 -11.99 -10.94 -9.94
N VAL A 118 -12.78 -12.02 -9.97
CA VAL A 118 -14.08 -12.10 -9.29
C VAL A 118 -13.99 -11.64 -7.83
N GLY A 119 -14.93 -10.78 -7.42
CA GLY A 119 -15.00 -10.20 -6.07
C GLY A 119 -14.05 -9.03 -5.81
N TRP A 120 -13.08 -8.79 -6.68
CA TRP A 120 -12.19 -7.62 -6.62
C TRP A 120 -12.79 -6.46 -7.42
N GLN A 121 -13.12 -5.40 -6.71
CA GLN A 121 -13.82 -4.24 -7.26
C GLN A 121 -12.87 -3.05 -7.41
N PRO A 122 -13.05 -2.20 -8.43
CA PRO A 122 -12.25 -1.00 -8.59
C PRO A 122 -12.37 -0.06 -7.39
N TRP A 123 -11.22 0.46 -6.97
CA TRP A 123 -11.13 1.54 -5.99
C TRP A 123 -10.42 2.75 -6.61
N THR A 124 -11.12 3.88 -6.66
CA THR A 124 -10.58 5.15 -7.13
C THR A 124 -10.33 6.08 -5.96
N ILE A 125 -9.20 6.80 -5.99
CA ILE A 125 -8.83 7.75 -4.92
C ILE A 125 -9.76 8.97 -4.95
N ASN A 126 -9.96 9.53 -6.15
CA ASN A 126 -10.99 10.52 -6.45
C ASN A 126 -11.24 10.55 -7.97
N ARG A 127 -12.30 11.23 -8.39
CA ARG A 127 -12.77 11.26 -9.78
C ARG A 127 -11.81 11.95 -10.76
N ASN A 128 -10.84 12.73 -10.28
CA ASN A 128 -9.92 13.50 -11.12
C ASN A 128 -8.59 12.76 -11.38
N LYS A 129 -8.37 11.60 -10.76
CA LYS A 129 -7.16 10.81 -10.95
C LYS A 129 -7.32 9.87 -12.13
N ILE A 130 -6.24 9.75 -12.91
CA ILE A 130 -6.14 8.73 -13.96
C ILE A 130 -6.07 7.36 -13.26
N PRO A 131 -6.94 6.40 -13.59
CA PRO A 131 -6.88 5.07 -13.01
C PRO A 131 -5.66 4.27 -13.51
N THR A 132 -5.07 3.47 -12.63
CA THR A 132 -4.11 2.42 -12.98
C THR A 132 -4.83 1.30 -13.72
N THR A 133 -4.22 0.78 -14.79
CA THR A 133 -4.78 -0.35 -15.56
C THR A 133 -4.46 -1.66 -14.85
N TYR A 134 -5.50 -2.41 -14.50
CA TYR A 134 -5.39 -3.75 -13.93
C TYR A 134 -5.96 -4.77 -14.91
N SER A 135 -5.27 -5.90 -15.08
CA SER A 135 -5.75 -7.03 -15.89
C SER A 135 -5.22 -8.34 -15.32
N MET A 136 -5.98 -9.42 -15.47
CA MET A 136 -5.46 -10.76 -15.18
C MET A 136 -4.41 -11.15 -16.23
N ALA A 137 -3.38 -11.88 -15.82
CA ALA A 137 -2.30 -12.34 -16.70
C ALA A 137 -1.71 -13.66 -16.21
N GLU A 138 -1.03 -14.38 -17.11
CA GLU A 138 -0.17 -15.51 -16.73
C GLU A 138 1.30 -15.08 -16.78
N VAL A 139 2.00 -15.20 -15.65
CA VAL A 139 3.42 -14.83 -15.51
C VAL A 139 4.11 -15.90 -14.70
N ASP A 140 5.23 -16.43 -15.20
CA ASP A 140 6.01 -17.47 -14.51
C ASP A 140 5.13 -18.68 -14.08
N GLN A 141 4.20 -19.09 -14.95
CA GLN A 141 3.22 -20.18 -14.73
C GLN A 141 2.22 -19.92 -13.58
N ARG A 142 1.98 -18.65 -13.24
CA ARG A 142 1.03 -18.21 -12.21
C ARG A 142 -0.02 -17.31 -12.81
N VAL A 143 -1.28 -17.47 -12.41
CA VAL A 143 -2.32 -16.49 -12.70
C VAL A 143 -2.25 -15.38 -11.67
N VAL A 144 -2.13 -14.15 -12.15
CA VAL A 144 -1.80 -12.97 -11.33
C VAL A 144 -2.58 -11.77 -11.82
N VAL A 145 -2.69 -10.74 -10.98
CA VAL A 145 -3.12 -9.41 -11.41
C VAL A 145 -1.91 -8.62 -11.86
N HIS A 146 -1.93 -8.17 -13.11
CA HIS A 146 -0.97 -7.26 -13.69
C HIS A 146 -1.45 -5.81 -13.55
N ALA A 147 -0.61 -4.94 -12.99
CA ALA A 147 -0.85 -3.52 -12.84
C ALA A 147 0.12 -2.70 -13.70
N LYS A 148 -0.42 -1.77 -14.49
CA LYS A 148 0.34 -0.77 -15.25
C LYS A 148 -0.09 0.63 -14.84
N ALA A 149 0.82 1.37 -14.22
CA ALA A 149 0.61 2.75 -13.83
C ALA A 149 1.49 3.69 -14.67
N ASP A 150 0.89 4.78 -15.13
CA ASP A 150 1.53 5.88 -15.85
C ASP A 150 0.88 7.19 -15.43
N SER A 151 1.57 7.95 -14.57
CA SER A 151 1.04 9.12 -13.88
C SER A 151 -0.37 8.89 -13.29
N SER A 152 -0.62 7.69 -12.80
CA SER A 152 -1.96 7.20 -12.43
C SER A 152 -1.98 6.60 -11.03
N ALA A 153 -3.16 6.52 -10.45
CA ALA A 153 -3.36 5.93 -9.13
C ALA A 153 -4.80 5.43 -8.96
N SER A 154 -4.93 4.13 -8.80
CA SER A 154 -6.15 3.44 -8.35
C SER A 154 -5.77 2.09 -7.76
N GLY A 155 -6.74 1.37 -7.21
CA GLY A 155 -6.55 0.02 -6.69
C GLY A 155 -7.69 -0.91 -7.02
N LEU A 156 -7.55 -2.14 -6.55
CA LEU A 156 -8.64 -3.11 -6.45
C LEU A 156 -8.79 -3.51 -5.00
N TYR A 157 -10.01 -3.80 -4.55
CA TYR A 157 -10.25 -4.22 -3.17
C TYR A 157 -11.41 -5.18 -3.06
N VAL A 158 -11.48 -5.86 -1.93
CA VAL A 158 -12.56 -6.76 -1.54
C VAL A 158 -13.10 -6.28 -0.19
N PRO A 159 -14.35 -5.80 -0.12
CA PRO A 159 -15.06 -5.64 1.14
C PRO A 159 -15.25 -7.01 1.79
N LEU A 160 -14.89 -7.11 3.06
CA LEU A 160 -14.98 -8.34 3.84
C LEU A 160 -16.04 -8.20 4.93
N ARG A 161 -16.69 -9.31 5.25
CA ARG A 161 -17.44 -9.42 6.51
C ARG A 161 -16.45 -9.22 7.65
N GLU A 162 -16.85 -8.41 8.63
CA GLU A 162 -16.01 -8.03 9.75
C GLU A 162 -15.37 -9.23 10.45
N ARG A 163 -14.04 -9.27 10.47
CA ARG A 163 -13.26 -10.36 11.05
C ARG A 163 -12.11 -9.89 11.92
N ASP A 164 -11.61 -10.77 12.77
CA ASP A 164 -10.44 -10.46 13.59
C ASP A 164 -9.19 -10.29 12.72
N ALA A 165 -8.24 -9.49 13.22
CA ALA A 165 -6.93 -9.38 12.62
C ALA A 165 -6.17 -10.71 12.76
N GLY A 166 -6.07 -11.45 11.65
CA GLY A 166 -5.37 -12.73 11.53
C GLY A 166 -4.02 -12.64 10.83
N MET A 167 -3.57 -13.77 10.27
CA MET A 167 -2.36 -13.84 9.46
C MET A 167 -2.67 -13.49 8.01
N LEU A 168 -1.97 -12.50 7.46
CA LEU A 168 -2.04 -12.10 6.07
C LEU A 168 -0.87 -12.69 5.29
N ARG A 169 -1.15 -13.32 4.14
CA ARG A 169 -0.17 -13.96 3.27
C ARG A 169 -0.35 -13.48 1.84
N TRP A 170 0.74 -13.16 1.15
CA TRP A 170 0.66 -12.80 -0.26
C TRP A 170 1.95 -13.02 -1.03
N THR A 171 1.85 -12.96 -2.35
CA THR A 171 3.01 -12.79 -3.24
C THR A 171 2.85 -11.59 -4.15
N TRP A 172 3.98 -10.99 -4.49
CA TRP A 172 4.03 -9.95 -5.51
C TRP A 172 5.38 -9.92 -6.22
N LYS A 173 5.45 -9.17 -7.31
CA LYS A 173 6.64 -8.92 -8.11
C LYS A 173 6.51 -7.54 -8.72
N THR A 174 7.59 -6.78 -8.82
CA THR A 174 7.60 -5.55 -9.61
C THR A 174 8.75 -5.55 -10.59
N ARG A 175 8.59 -4.94 -11.76
CA ARG A 175 9.66 -4.82 -12.75
C ARG A 175 10.82 -3.96 -12.25
N GLY A 176 10.56 -3.01 -11.37
CA GLY A 176 11.56 -2.07 -10.86
C GLY A 176 11.00 -1.16 -9.79
N ILE A 177 11.77 -0.13 -9.43
CA ILE A 177 11.33 0.87 -8.46
C ILE A 177 11.00 2.21 -9.10
N ILE A 178 10.21 3.00 -8.38
CA ILE A 178 10.06 4.43 -8.64
C ILE A 178 11.26 5.15 -8.01
N ARG A 179 12.26 5.49 -8.83
CA ARG A 179 13.59 5.94 -8.35
C ARG A 179 13.54 7.18 -7.45
N ASN A 180 12.62 8.10 -7.74
CA ASN A 180 12.42 9.31 -6.98
C ASN A 180 11.32 9.17 -5.92
N ALA A 181 10.78 7.98 -5.63
CA ALA A 181 9.81 7.83 -4.55
C ALA A 181 10.45 8.01 -3.16
N ASP A 182 9.69 8.64 -2.27
CA ASP A 182 9.90 8.69 -0.83
C ASP A 182 8.54 8.82 -0.14
N ASN A 183 8.03 7.70 0.39
CA ASN A 183 6.70 7.59 0.99
C ASN A 183 6.51 8.44 2.27
N SER A 184 7.55 9.11 2.75
CA SER A 184 7.43 10.11 3.83
C SER A 184 7.15 11.53 3.33
N GLN A 185 7.20 11.76 2.02
CA GLN A 185 7.08 13.06 1.38
C GLN A 185 5.89 13.05 0.42
N GLY A 186 4.86 13.85 0.68
CA GLY A 186 3.62 13.87 -0.12
C GLY A 186 3.84 13.94 -1.65
N PRO A 187 4.67 14.87 -2.17
CA PRO A 187 4.93 14.96 -3.61
C PRO A 187 5.70 13.77 -4.23
N ARG A 188 6.11 12.79 -3.42
CA ARG A 188 6.92 11.64 -3.82
C ARG A 188 6.37 10.34 -3.23
N GLU A 189 5.12 10.36 -2.79
CA GLU A 189 4.45 9.27 -2.07
C GLU A 189 3.86 8.26 -3.05
N ASP A 190 4.71 7.64 -3.87
CA ASP A 190 4.31 6.61 -4.82
C ASP A 190 4.95 5.25 -4.47
N SER A 191 4.30 4.16 -4.84
CA SER A 191 4.84 2.80 -4.71
C SER A 191 4.40 1.93 -5.89
N PRO A 192 5.31 1.14 -6.49
CA PRO A 192 4.91 0.21 -7.54
C PRO A 192 3.99 -0.90 -7.02
N LEU A 193 4.04 -1.18 -5.71
CA LEU A 193 3.27 -2.24 -5.05
C LEU A 193 2.77 -1.76 -3.69
N ARG A 194 1.46 -1.86 -3.46
CA ARG A 194 0.83 -1.68 -2.15
C ARG A 194 -0.19 -2.78 -1.91
N LEU A 195 -0.19 -3.35 -0.72
CA LEU A 195 -1.25 -4.19 -0.19
C LEU A 195 -1.81 -3.50 1.05
N PHE A 196 -3.09 -3.21 1.10
CA PHE A 196 -3.71 -2.51 2.21
C PHE A 196 -4.78 -3.35 2.90
N VAL A 197 -4.88 -3.16 4.21
CA VAL A 197 -5.91 -3.74 5.07
C VAL A 197 -6.64 -2.61 5.77
N ALA A 198 -7.95 -2.56 5.59
CA ALA A 198 -8.83 -1.59 6.22
C ALA A 198 -9.40 -2.16 7.52
N PHE A 199 -9.37 -1.34 8.57
CA PHE A 199 -9.88 -1.67 9.89
C PHE A 199 -11.00 -0.72 10.27
N ASP A 200 -12.04 -1.29 10.87
CA ASP A 200 -13.11 -0.54 11.50
C ASP A 200 -12.72 -0.03 12.91
N GLY A 201 -13.53 0.86 13.47
CA GLY A 201 -13.35 1.42 14.80
C GLY A 201 -14.26 2.62 15.06
N ASP A 202 -14.20 3.15 16.28
CA ASP A 202 -15.02 4.29 16.69
C ASP A 202 -14.53 5.59 16.02
N LYS A 203 -15.13 5.92 14.88
CA LYS A 203 -14.85 7.16 14.13
C LYS A 203 -15.26 8.41 14.92
N GLY A 204 -16.23 8.31 15.84
CA GLY A 204 -16.67 9.42 16.70
C GLY A 204 -15.67 9.79 17.79
N ALA A 205 -14.80 8.85 18.18
CA ALA A 205 -13.68 9.11 19.09
C ALA A 205 -12.45 9.75 18.43
N LEU A 206 -12.45 9.91 17.09
CA LEU A 206 -11.33 10.55 16.40
C LEU A 206 -11.26 12.05 16.68
N PRO A 207 -10.07 12.69 16.58
CA PRO A 207 -9.96 14.14 16.61
C PRO A 207 -10.86 14.81 15.56
N LEU A 208 -11.43 15.97 15.88
CA LEU A 208 -12.36 16.69 15.00
C LEU A 208 -11.82 16.91 13.58
N LYS A 209 -10.50 17.14 13.43
CA LYS A 209 -9.84 17.26 12.13
C LYS A 209 -10.05 16.01 11.26
N ASP A 210 -9.88 14.82 11.85
CA ASP A 210 -10.02 13.55 11.13
C ASP A 210 -11.49 13.28 10.78
N GLN A 211 -12.42 13.60 11.70
CA GLN A 211 -13.86 13.49 11.44
C GLN A 211 -14.28 14.39 10.26
N LEU A 212 -13.83 15.65 10.24
CA LEU A 212 -14.11 16.57 9.15
C LEU A 212 -13.49 16.10 7.82
N MET A 213 -12.27 15.57 7.85
CA MET A 213 -11.65 14.98 6.66
C MET A 213 -12.45 13.79 6.13
N TYR A 214 -13.01 12.95 7.01
CA TYR A 214 -13.83 11.80 6.62
C TYR A 214 -15.14 12.25 5.97
N GLU A 215 -15.79 13.25 6.53
CA GLU A 215 -16.99 13.84 5.95
C GLU A 215 -16.72 14.42 4.55
N MET A 216 -15.63 15.17 4.40
CA MET A 216 -15.23 15.71 3.09
C MET A 216 -14.87 14.60 2.09
N ALA A 217 -14.18 13.55 2.53
CA ALA A 217 -13.88 12.40 1.70
C ALA A 217 -15.16 11.69 1.25
N ARG A 218 -16.12 11.48 2.16
CA ARG A 218 -17.44 10.89 1.84
C ARG A 218 -18.18 11.71 0.80
N LEU A 219 -18.27 13.02 0.97
CA LEU A 219 -18.97 13.91 0.03
C LEU A 219 -18.32 13.96 -1.36
N THR A 220 -16.99 13.84 -1.44
CA THR A 220 -16.25 13.97 -2.71
C THR A 220 -16.05 12.64 -3.44
N THR A 221 -15.94 11.54 -2.69
CA THR A 221 -15.69 10.18 -3.24
C THR A 221 -16.93 9.30 -3.24
N GLY A 222 -17.97 9.66 -2.48
CA GLY A 222 -19.16 8.83 -2.26
C GLY A 222 -18.90 7.63 -1.33
N ARG A 223 -17.75 7.57 -0.64
CA ARG A 223 -17.32 6.39 0.11
C ARG A 223 -16.98 6.74 1.55
N GLU A 224 -17.35 5.86 2.47
CA GLU A 224 -16.88 5.95 3.84
C GLU A 224 -15.42 5.53 3.96
N MET A 225 -14.63 6.34 4.66
CA MET A 225 -13.27 5.98 5.00
C MET A 225 -13.24 4.99 6.17
N PRO A 226 -12.35 3.99 6.14
CA PRO A 226 -12.15 3.10 7.28
C PRO A 226 -11.57 3.87 8.47
N TYR A 227 -11.72 3.35 9.69
CA TYR A 227 -11.12 3.97 10.88
C TYR A 227 -9.59 4.03 10.78
N ALA A 228 -8.97 2.98 10.25
CA ALA A 228 -7.53 2.92 10.02
C ALA A 228 -7.20 2.05 8.80
N THR A 229 -6.08 2.33 8.16
CA THR A 229 -5.54 1.49 7.09
C THR A 229 -4.07 1.18 7.34
N LEU A 230 -3.74 -0.10 7.36
CA LEU A 230 -2.36 -0.57 7.35
C LEU A 230 -1.99 -0.94 5.92
N MET A 231 -0.87 -0.42 5.41
CA MET A 231 -0.38 -0.68 4.07
C MET A 231 0.99 -1.34 4.12
N TYR A 232 1.20 -2.38 3.35
CA TYR A 232 2.50 -2.97 3.05
C TYR A 232 2.97 -2.45 1.70
N ILE A 233 4.18 -1.92 1.63
CA ILE A 233 4.68 -1.24 0.43
C ILE A 233 6.03 -1.76 -0.02
N TRP A 234 6.29 -1.64 -1.32
CA TRP A 234 7.63 -1.69 -1.89
C TRP A 234 8.27 -0.29 -1.82
N GLY A 235 9.16 -0.09 -0.86
CA GLY A 235 9.80 1.20 -0.64
C GLY A 235 10.84 1.55 -1.72
N GLY A 236 10.95 2.84 -2.05
CA GLY A 236 12.03 3.31 -2.95
C GLY A 236 13.41 3.34 -2.29
N GLN A 237 13.50 3.95 -1.10
CA GLN A 237 14.78 4.25 -0.41
C GLN A 237 14.79 3.86 1.08
N ARG A 238 13.63 3.54 1.67
CA ARG A 238 13.49 3.25 3.10
C ARG A 238 13.83 1.77 3.37
N ALA A 239 14.41 1.47 4.52
CA ALA A 239 14.74 0.09 4.87
C ALA A 239 13.49 -0.78 5.07
N GLU A 240 13.59 -2.06 4.72
CA GLU A 240 12.60 -3.07 5.09
C GLU A 240 12.33 -3.06 6.60
N GLY A 241 11.07 -3.24 6.98
CA GLY A 241 10.58 -3.18 8.35
C GLY A 241 10.30 -1.77 8.91
N ALA A 242 10.65 -0.72 8.18
CA ALA A 242 10.36 0.66 8.58
C ALA A 242 8.85 0.94 8.58
N VAL A 243 8.38 1.65 9.61
CA VAL A 243 7.02 2.18 9.69
C VAL A 243 7.04 3.63 9.24
N VAL A 244 6.23 3.98 8.25
CA VAL A 244 6.14 5.31 7.66
C VAL A 244 4.72 5.84 7.85
N LYS A 245 4.60 7.07 8.33
CA LYS A 245 3.31 7.76 8.39
C LYS A 245 2.96 8.27 7.00
N ASN A 246 1.71 8.13 6.59
CA ASN A 246 1.27 8.74 5.34
C ASN A 246 1.25 10.28 5.50
N PRO A 247 1.85 11.03 4.56
CA PRO A 247 1.93 12.49 4.64
C PRO A 247 0.57 13.20 4.43
N HIS A 248 -0.44 12.51 3.90
CA HIS A 248 -1.77 13.06 3.62
C HIS A 248 -2.77 12.80 4.74
N THR A 249 -2.56 11.77 5.57
CA THR A 249 -3.50 11.42 6.64
C THR A 249 -2.81 10.65 7.78
N ASP A 250 -3.22 10.95 9.01
CA ASP A 250 -2.77 10.21 10.19
C ASP A 250 -3.43 8.84 10.31
N ARG A 251 -4.42 8.52 9.46
CA ARG A 251 -5.19 7.27 9.51
C ARG A 251 -4.62 6.13 8.67
N VAL A 252 -3.60 6.43 7.88
CA VAL A 252 -2.84 5.43 7.12
C VAL A 252 -1.44 5.27 7.72
N ARG A 253 -1.02 4.02 7.90
CA ARG A 253 0.37 3.66 8.24
C ARG A 253 0.90 2.68 7.21
N MET A 254 2.14 2.90 6.80
CA MET A 254 2.82 2.05 5.82
C MET A 254 3.96 1.29 6.50
N ILE A 255 4.10 0.01 6.19
CA ILE A 255 5.23 -0.83 6.55
C ILE A 255 5.95 -1.22 5.27
N VAL A 256 7.24 -0.90 5.19
CA VAL A 256 8.09 -1.30 4.06
C VAL A 256 8.41 -2.79 4.20
N VAL A 257 8.02 -3.61 3.23
CA VAL A 257 8.27 -5.08 3.28
C VAL A 257 9.28 -5.56 2.25
N ASP A 258 9.45 -4.81 1.16
CA ASP A 258 10.58 -4.90 0.24
C ASP A 258 11.05 -3.47 -0.07
N SER A 259 12.31 -3.34 -0.50
CA SER A 259 12.86 -2.02 -0.84
C SER A 259 13.93 -2.05 -1.90
N GLY A 260 13.97 -0.99 -2.69
CA GLY A 260 15.01 -0.75 -3.68
C GLY A 260 15.03 -1.80 -4.80
N MET A 261 16.15 -1.86 -5.52
CA MET A 261 16.31 -2.71 -6.71
C MET A 261 16.72 -4.15 -6.42
N LYS A 262 17.08 -4.47 -5.17
CA LYS A 262 17.73 -5.76 -4.83
C LYS A 262 16.92 -6.98 -5.27
N HIS A 263 15.61 -6.91 -5.10
CA HIS A 263 14.67 -7.98 -5.38
C HIS A 263 13.73 -7.65 -6.55
N ALA A 264 14.02 -6.58 -7.30
CA ALA A 264 13.22 -6.23 -8.46
C ALA A 264 13.26 -7.36 -9.50
N ASN A 265 12.12 -7.60 -10.14
CA ASN A 265 11.90 -8.69 -11.09
C ASN A 265 11.98 -10.10 -10.47
N GLU A 266 11.88 -10.22 -9.14
CA GLU A 266 11.77 -11.50 -8.41
C GLU A 266 10.40 -11.59 -7.73
N TRP A 267 9.83 -12.80 -7.69
CA TRP A 267 8.66 -13.06 -6.87
C TRP A 267 9.04 -13.06 -5.39
N ARG A 268 8.28 -12.33 -4.58
CA ARG A 268 8.45 -12.25 -3.13
C ARG A 268 7.25 -12.85 -2.43
N CYS A 269 7.50 -13.55 -1.33
CA CYS A 269 6.49 -14.17 -0.49
C CYS A 269 6.49 -13.48 0.86
N HIS A 270 5.30 -13.10 1.34
CA HIS A 270 5.14 -12.41 2.61
C HIS A 270 4.07 -13.08 3.47
N GLU A 271 4.28 -13.02 4.78
CA GLU A 271 3.40 -13.51 5.82
C GLU A 271 3.55 -12.53 7.00
N ARG A 272 2.44 -11.96 7.46
CA ARG A 272 2.41 -10.93 8.50
C ARG A 272 1.27 -11.19 9.46
N ASP A 273 1.55 -11.01 10.75
CA ASP A 273 0.52 -10.94 11.78
C ASP A 273 -0.04 -9.52 11.82
N LEU A 274 -1.30 -9.36 11.38
CA LEU A 274 -1.96 -8.07 11.31
C LEU A 274 -2.10 -7.40 12.67
N ARG A 275 -2.33 -8.15 13.74
CA ARG A 275 -2.48 -7.59 15.08
C ARG A 275 -1.16 -7.04 15.59
N THR A 276 -0.09 -7.81 15.41
CA THR A 276 1.27 -7.38 15.79
C THR A 276 1.68 -6.14 15.00
N ASP A 277 1.45 -6.12 13.68
CA ASP A 277 1.82 -5.00 12.84
C ASP A 277 0.97 -3.76 13.07
N TYR A 278 -0.33 -3.92 13.32
CA TYR A 278 -1.19 -2.80 13.68
C TYR A 278 -0.73 -2.15 14.99
N ARG A 279 -0.43 -2.93 16.03
CA ARG A 279 0.11 -2.40 17.29
C ARG A 279 1.44 -1.68 17.08
N LYS A 280 2.34 -2.24 16.26
CA LYS A 280 3.61 -1.60 15.91
C LYS A 280 3.40 -0.26 15.21
N ALA A 281 2.39 -0.15 14.34
CA ALA A 281 2.15 1.01 13.50
C ALA A 281 1.33 2.12 14.17
N PHE A 282 0.35 1.74 15.00
CA PHE A 282 -0.64 2.64 15.60
C PHE A 282 -0.53 2.76 17.13
N GLY A 283 0.13 1.82 17.80
CA GLY A 283 0.31 1.82 19.26
C GLY A 283 -0.90 1.31 20.06
N THR A 284 -1.95 0.82 19.38
CA THR A 284 -3.18 0.30 20.00
C THR A 284 -3.56 -1.05 19.39
N ASP A 285 -4.57 -1.70 19.97
CA ASP A 285 -5.18 -2.88 19.35
C ASP A 285 -5.96 -2.50 18.08
N PRO A 286 -5.97 -3.38 17.06
CA PRO A 286 -6.81 -3.20 15.87
C PRO A 286 -8.28 -3.41 16.20
N GLY A 287 -9.16 -2.70 15.48
CA GLY A 287 -10.55 -3.09 15.32
C GLY A 287 -10.71 -4.28 14.36
N ARG A 288 -11.93 -4.48 13.86
CA ARG A 288 -12.24 -5.55 12.89
C ARG A 288 -11.66 -5.22 11.52
N VAL A 289 -11.14 -6.22 10.81
CA VAL A 289 -10.78 -6.12 9.40
C VAL A 289 -12.06 -6.08 8.57
N ILE A 290 -12.18 -5.09 7.70
CA ILE A 290 -13.36 -4.85 6.85
C ILE A 290 -13.07 -4.86 5.36
N ALA A 291 -11.80 -4.75 4.95
CA ALA A 291 -11.42 -4.92 3.55
C ALA A 291 -9.93 -5.24 3.42
N VAL A 292 -9.58 -5.87 2.31
CA VAL A 292 -8.20 -6.01 1.83
C VAL A 292 -8.16 -5.53 0.39
N GLY A 293 -7.08 -4.87 -0.01
CA GLY A 293 -6.93 -4.41 -1.39
C GLY A 293 -5.49 -4.21 -1.82
N ILE A 294 -5.31 -3.99 -3.11
CA ILE A 294 -4.04 -3.73 -3.77
C ILE A 294 -4.08 -2.35 -4.43
N MET A 295 -2.92 -1.69 -4.54
CA MET A 295 -2.80 -0.38 -5.19
C MET A 295 -1.41 -0.19 -5.76
N THR A 296 -1.34 0.26 -7.01
CA THR A 296 -0.12 0.73 -7.66
C THR A 296 -0.35 2.16 -8.11
N ASP A 297 0.58 3.05 -7.77
CA ASP A 297 0.47 4.48 -8.00
C ASP A 297 1.78 5.12 -8.45
N THR A 298 1.65 6.09 -9.33
CA THR A 298 2.74 6.87 -9.92
C THR A 298 2.35 8.34 -10.17
N ASP A 299 1.25 8.79 -9.59
CA ASP A 299 0.64 10.09 -9.88
C ASP A 299 1.37 11.26 -9.20
N ASN A 300 2.02 11.02 -8.06
CA ASN A 300 2.75 12.09 -7.35
C ASN A 300 4.08 12.41 -8.05
N THR A 301 4.80 11.37 -8.46
CA THR A 301 6.09 11.47 -9.15
C THR A 301 5.96 11.62 -10.66
N LYS A 302 4.75 11.43 -11.22
CA LYS A 302 4.47 11.43 -12.67
C LYS A 302 5.34 10.43 -13.42
N SER A 303 5.49 9.26 -12.84
CA SER A 303 6.36 8.19 -13.32
C SER A 303 5.55 7.03 -13.90
N HIS A 304 6.23 5.94 -14.23
CA HIS A 304 5.61 4.70 -14.66
C HIS A 304 6.05 3.53 -13.78
N ALA A 305 5.15 2.56 -13.59
CA ALA A 305 5.42 1.33 -12.85
C ALA A 305 4.67 0.16 -13.48
N GLU A 306 5.30 -1.02 -13.41
CA GLU A 306 4.70 -2.28 -13.83
C GLU A 306 4.92 -3.32 -12.74
N ALA A 307 3.84 -3.95 -12.32
CA ALA A 307 3.82 -4.81 -11.14
C ALA A 307 2.81 -5.95 -11.27
N TRP A 308 3.04 -7.01 -10.51
CA TRP A 308 2.22 -8.20 -10.49
C TRP A 308 1.89 -8.59 -9.05
N TYR A 309 0.61 -8.82 -8.79
CA TYR A 309 0.10 -9.33 -7.52
C TYR A 309 -0.31 -10.78 -7.73
N GLY A 310 0.31 -11.69 -6.98
CA GLY A 310 -0.15 -13.07 -6.89
C GLY A 310 -1.17 -13.22 -5.77
N ASP A 311 -1.52 -14.46 -5.45
CA ASP A 311 -2.57 -14.77 -4.47
C ASP A 311 -2.34 -14.10 -3.12
N ILE A 312 -3.45 -13.70 -2.50
CA ILE A 312 -3.52 -13.05 -1.19
C ILE A 312 -4.52 -13.84 -0.33
N ALA A 313 -4.10 -14.26 0.86
CA ALA A 313 -4.93 -15.00 1.81
C ALA A 313 -4.92 -14.33 3.19
N LEU A 314 -6.05 -14.42 3.87
CA LEU A 314 -6.25 -13.95 5.24
C LEU A 314 -6.98 -15.02 6.04
N ASP A 315 -6.33 -15.50 7.10
CA ASP A 315 -6.89 -16.48 8.04
C ASP A 315 -8.12 -15.92 8.78
#